data_AF-A0A645D4G4-F1
#
_entry.id   AF-A0A645D4G4-F1
#
_cell.length_a   1.000
_cell.length_b   1.000
_cell.length_c   1.000
_cell.angle_alpha   90.00
_cell.angle_beta   90.00
_cell.angle_gamma   90.00
#
_symmetry.space_group_name_H-M   'P 1'
#
loop_
_entity.id
_entity.type
_entity.pdbx_description
1 polymer ?
#
loop_
_entity_poly.entity_id
_entity_poly.type
_entity_poly.pdbx_seq_one_letter_code
_entity_poly.pdbx_strand_id
1 'polypeptide(L)'
;MTDADKIQSFIQNNAPKNVLVLGAGVMGLELAENFKHRGMEVTLVDQLDQVAFPYDHEIADLVYDKLIEQGLTVHLNTHINEIRQQGSEVHLSDGDLLHPDMILFATGVAPNNEIIQSAGISMNEHGQIIVNNQLKTNLPDIFAIGDIIETTSVITHQPTPSMLSSAANRQGHLLADIVNGAPFTYRGYIGAGVAKIFNYTASYVGLTEHQLKDAGITNYKTIFITPFDHANFYPGATRLNLKLIFEEETGKILGGQAVGEHGVDKRIGELSVAITGNLTVFDLPDLELPYSPPYSTTRDPLNIAGYVAINQLNNTVETIKASELTQEELKNGFFLDIRETDKPKSGSIEATKNIPMNELRDRIDEIPKDRQVFLTFRKGLNTYTSARILAGFGIKAMMIEE
;
A
#
# COMPACT_ATOMS: atom_id res chain seq x y z
N MET A 1 7.57 -5.08 34.81
CA MET A 1 6.41 -5.73 34.17
C MET A 1 6.01 -4.85 33.01
N THR A 2 6.18 -5.36 31.79
CA THR A 2 5.80 -4.70 30.54
C THR A 2 4.28 -4.81 30.32
N ASP A 3 3.71 -4.09 29.35
CA ASP A 3 2.31 -4.27 28.99
C ASP A 3 2.05 -5.65 28.38
N ALA A 4 3.03 -6.22 27.65
CA ALA A 4 2.97 -7.59 27.17
C ALA A 4 2.86 -8.61 28.33
N ASP A 5 3.61 -8.40 29.43
CA ASP A 5 3.52 -9.25 30.63
C ASP A 5 2.12 -9.17 31.26
N LYS A 6 1.51 -7.98 31.29
CA LYS A 6 0.15 -7.78 31.82
C LYS A 6 -0.88 -8.53 30.98
N ILE A 7 -0.82 -8.37 29.65
CA ILE A 7 -1.71 -9.06 28.71
C ILE A 7 -1.58 -10.58 28.87
N GLN A 8 -0.34 -11.09 28.89
CA GLN A 8 -0.09 -12.53 29.04
C GLN A 8 -0.60 -13.05 30.39
N SER A 9 -0.38 -12.32 31.48
CA SER A 9 -0.87 -12.68 32.81
C SER A 9 -2.40 -12.69 32.86
N PHE A 10 -3.05 -11.70 32.23
CA PHE A 10 -4.50 -11.64 32.14
C PHE A 10 -5.07 -12.85 31.40
N ILE A 11 -4.48 -13.22 30.26
CA ILE A 11 -4.90 -14.39 29.47
C ILE A 11 -4.77 -15.68 30.28
N GLN A 12 -3.66 -15.86 31.01
CA GLN A 12 -3.41 -17.06 31.82
C GLN A 12 -4.39 -17.18 33.00
N ASN A 13 -4.73 -16.06 33.63
CA ASN A 13 -5.55 -16.06 34.84
C ASN A 13 -7.06 -16.06 34.56
N ASN A 14 -7.49 -15.54 33.41
CA ASN A 14 -8.92 -15.36 33.10
C ASN A 14 -9.41 -16.19 31.91
N ALA A 15 -8.50 -16.77 31.11
CA ALA A 15 -8.83 -17.60 29.94
C ALA A 15 -9.88 -16.99 29.00
N PRO A 16 -9.71 -15.72 28.55
CA PRO A 16 -10.67 -15.02 27.70
C PRO A 16 -10.92 -15.79 26.40
N LYS A 17 -12.14 -15.73 25.89
CA LYS A 17 -12.58 -16.41 24.66
C LYS A 17 -12.71 -15.47 23.49
N ASN A 18 -13.06 -14.21 23.74
CA ASN A 18 -13.14 -13.19 22.71
C ASN A 18 -12.32 -11.94 23.09
N VAL A 19 -11.87 -11.21 22.09
CA VAL A 19 -11.11 -9.97 22.26
C VAL A 19 -11.62 -8.91 21.30
N LEU A 20 -11.83 -7.71 21.83
CA LEU A 20 -12.05 -6.51 21.06
C LEU A 20 -10.72 -5.76 20.91
N VAL A 21 -10.29 -5.53 19.68
CA VAL A 21 -9.13 -4.68 19.36
C VAL A 21 -9.65 -3.38 18.74
N LEU A 22 -9.43 -2.26 19.42
CA LEU A 22 -9.74 -0.92 18.93
C LEU A 22 -8.53 -0.36 18.17
N GLY A 23 -8.71 -0.09 16.88
CA GLY A 23 -7.66 0.27 15.94
C GLY A 23 -7.29 -0.93 15.06
N ALA A 24 -7.55 -0.80 13.77
CA ALA A 24 -7.25 -1.76 12.71
C ALA A 24 -6.05 -1.34 11.85
N GLY A 25 -5.20 -0.43 12.33
CA GLY A 25 -3.86 -0.20 11.79
C GLY A 25 -2.93 -1.40 12.00
N VAL A 26 -1.71 -1.35 11.45
CA VAL A 26 -0.75 -2.48 11.45
C VAL A 26 -0.59 -3.16 12.82
N MET A 27 -0.38 -2.39 13.89
CA MET A 27 -0.22 -2.94 15.25
C MET A 27 -1.48 -3.70 15.73
N GLY A 28 -2.67 -3.17 15.43
CA GLY A 28 -3.93 -3.81 15.75
C GLY A 28 -4.10 -5.14 15.01
N LEU A 29 -3.67 -5.20 13.74
CA LEU A 29 -3.70 -6.42 12.95
C LEU A 29 -2.71 -7.48 13.46
N GLU A 30 -1.50 -7.08 13.88
CA GLU A 30 -0.54 -8.00 14.49
C GLU A 30 -1.07 -8.60 15.80
N LEU A 31 -1.73 -7.79 16.63
CA LEU A 31 -2.40 -8.26 17.85
C LEU A 31 -3.54 -9.23 17.50
N ALA A 32 -4.39 -8.84 16.55
CA ALA A 32 -5.51 -9.66 16.10
C ALA A 32 -5.07 -11.04 15.58
N GLU A 33 -4.02 -11.10 14.77
CA GLU A 33 -3.42 -12.35 14.30
C GLU A 33 -2.97 -13.23 15.47
N ASN A 34 -2.25 -12.65 16.44
CA ASN A 34 -1.74 -13.39 17.59
C ASN A 34 -2.86 -13.94 18.49
N PHE A 35 -3.95 -13.19 18.68
CA PHE A 35 -5.11 -13.68 19.41
C PHE A 35 -5.87 -14.76 18.64
N LYS A 36 -5.99 -14.62 17.31
CA LYS A 36 -6.58 -15.65 16.46
C LYS A 36 -5.79 -16.96 16.53
N HIS A 37 -4.46 -16.91 16.50
CA HIS A 37 -3.60 -18.09 16.69
C HIS A 37 -3.77 -18.76 18.05
N ARG A 38 -4.21 -18.03 19.07
CA ARG A 38 -4.56 -18.58 20.39
C ARG A 38 -5.98 -19.16 20.45
N GLY A 39 -6.71 -19.16 19.34
CA GLY A 39 -8.06 -19.69 19.24
C GLY A 39 -9.13 -18.76 19.82
N MET A 40 -8.84 -17.47 19.97
CA MET A 40 -9.82 -16.48 20.41
C MET A 40 -10.66 -15.98 19.23
N GLU A 41 -11.92 -15.62 19.52
CA GLU A 41 -12.73 -14.80 18.62
C GLU A 41 -12.22 -13.36 18.67
N VAL A 42 -12.04 -12.73 17.51
CA VAL A 42 -11.43 -11.40 17.42
C VAL A 42 -12.38 -10.48 16.67
N THR A 43 -12.72 -9.37 17.32
CA THR A 43 -13.44 -8.25 16.71
C THR A 43 -12.51 -7.05 16.62
N LEU A 44 -12.38 -6.48 15.43
CA LEU A 44 -11.68 -5.23 15.16
C LEU A 44 -12.71 -4.11 15.03
N VAL A 45 -12.43 -2.97 15.64
CA VAL A 45 -13.21 -1.72 15.47
C VAL A 45 -12.24 -0.61 15.10
N ASP A 46 -12.52 0.11 14.01
CA ASP A 46 -11.78 1.32 13.63
C ASP A 46 -12.74 2.40 13.14
N GLN A 47 -12.39 3.65 13.46
CA GLN A 47 -13.12 4.83 13.02
C GLN A 47 -12.85 5.16 11.55
N LEU A 48 -11.72 4.70 11.00
CA LEU A 48 -11.38 4.84 9.59
C LEU A 48 -12.26 3.90 8.75
N ASP A 49 -12.38 4.23 7.47
CA ASP A 49 -13.13 3.46 6.48
C ASP A 49 -12.32 2.29 5.89
N GLN A 50 -11.08 2.09 6.34
CA GLN A 50 -10.18 1.03 5.91
C GLN A 50 -9.35 0.46 7.05
N VAL A 51 -8.88 -0.77 6.86
CA VAL A 51 -7.87 -1.41 7.72
C VAL A 51 -6.46 -1.04 7.27
N ALA A 52 -5.47 -1.50 8.03
CA ALA A 52 -4.06 -1.54 7.66
C ALA A 52 -3.45 -0.16 7.33
N PHE A 53 -3.92 0.91 7.96
CA PHE A 53 -3.24 2.20 7.84
C PHE A 53 -1.72 2.04 8.16
N PRO A 54 -0.79 2.58 7.35
CA PRO A 54 -0.98 3.63 6.35
C PRO A 54 -1.17 3.17 4.90
N TYR A 55 -1.39 1.88 4.59
CA TYR A 55 -1.57 1.45 3.20
C TYR A 55 -2.76 2.15 2.52
N ASP A 56 -2.69 2.38 1.21
CA ASP A 56 -3.82 2.89 0.43
C ASP A 56 -4.90 1.81 0.24
N HIS A 57 -6.12 2.24 -0.09
CA HIS A 57 -7.30 1.38 -0.21
C HIS A 57 -7.08 0.11 -1.05
N GLU A 58 -6.41 0.18 -2.19
CA GLU A 58 -6.23 -1.00 -3.05
C GLU A 58 -5.41 -2.12 -2.39
N ILE A 59 -4.55 -1.76 -1.44
CA ILE A 59 -3.78 -2.69 -0.62
C ILE A 59 -4.59 -3.09 0.62
N ALA A 60 -5.27 -2.13 1.25
CA ALA A 60 -6.07 -2.34 2.44
C ALA A 60 -7.28 -3.26 2.19
N ASP A 61 -7.91 -3.19 1.02
CA ASP A 61 -9.04 -4.04 0.63
C ASP A 61 -8.61 -5.51 0.55
N LEU A 62 -7.44 -5.78 -0.04
CA LEU A 62 -6.86 -7.13 -0.08
C LEU A 62 -6.54 -7.66 1.33
N VAL A 63 -6.11 -6.77 2.23
CA VAL A 63 -5.91 -7.11 3.64
C VAL A 63 -7.26 -7.38 4.30
N TYR A 64 -8.27 -6.54 4.08
CA TYR A 64 -9.61 -6.70 4.65
C TYR A 64 -10.19 -8.07 4.30
N ASP A 65 -10.16 -8.44 3.00
CA ASP A 65 -10.60 -9.75 2.53
C ASP A 65 -9.88 -10.90 3.26
N LYS A 66 -8.56 -10.74 3.49
CA LYS A 66 -7.77 -11.71 4.26
C LYS A 66 -8.25 -11.82 5.71
N LEU A 67 -8.58 -10.72 6.38
CA LEU A 67 -9.09 -10.75 7.75
C LEU A 67 -10.44 -11.49 7.83
N ILE A 68 -11.34 -11.23 6.89
CA ILE A 68 -12.64 -11.92 6.79
C ILE A 68 -12.45 -13.41 6.49
N GLU A 69 -11.54 -13.78 5.58
CA GLU A 69 -11.20 -15.18 5.28
C GLU A 69 -10.71 -15.93 6.53
N GLN A 70 -9.99 -15.24 7.42
CA GLN A 70 -9.52 -15.79 8.69
C GLN A 70 -10.59 -15.76 9.79
N GLY A 71 -11.82 -15.34 9.47
CA GLY A 71 -12.96 -15.34 10.37
C GLY A 71 -12.82 -14.32 11.50
N LEU A 72 -12.32 -13.12 11.18
CA LEU A 72 -12.37 -11.96 12.07
C LEU A 72 -13.65 -11.17 11.78
N THR A 73 -14.20 -10.53 12.81
CA THR A 73 -15.26 -9.54 12.65
C THR A 73 -14.62 -8.16 12.59
N VAL A 74 -15.00 -7.34 11.61
CA VAL A 74 -14.40 -6.00 11.41
C VAL A 74 -15.50 -4.96 11.28
N HIS A 75 -15.47 -3.94 12.14
CA HIS A 75 -16.32 -2.76 12.08
C HIS A 75 -15.46 -1.56 11.69
N LEU A 76 -15.71 -1.01 10.49
CA LEU A 76 -15.08 0.20 9.98
C LEU A 76 -16.07 1.36 10.01
N ASN A 77 -15.59 2.61 9.97
CA ASN A 77 -16.41 3.80 10.21
C ASN A 77 -17.14 3.77 11.56
N THR A 78 -16.61 3.04 12.54
CA THR A 78 -17.26 2.78 13.83
C THR A 78 -16.33 3.15 14.98
N HIS A 79 -16.85 3.85 15.98
CA HIS A 79 -16.13 4.17 17.21
C HIS A 79 -16.87 3.66 18.44
N ILE A 80 -16.16 3.55 19.56
CA ILE A 80 -16.76 3.21 20.85
C ILE A 80 -17.39 4.46 21.45
N ASN A 81 -18.70 4.42 21.68
CA ASN A 81 -19.44 5.47 22.40
C ASN A 81 -19.24 5.34 23.92
N GLU A 82 -19.34 4.11 24.44
CA GLU A 82 -19.31 3.88 25.87
C GLU A 82 -18.78 2.48 26.23
N ILE A 83 -18.01 2.41 27.31
CA ILE A 83 -17.59 1.15 27.94
C ILE A 83 -18.22 1.09 29.33
N ARG A 84 -19.11 0.10 29.53
CA ARG A 84 -19.86 -0.13 30.77
C ARG A 84 -19.40 -1.41 31.45
N GLN A 85 -19.95 -1.65 32.65
CA GLN A 85 -19.78 -2.89 33.40
C GLN A 85 -18.31 -3.34 33.54
N GLN A 86 -17.41 -2.41 33.87
CA GLN A 86 -15.98 -2.70 34.02
C GLN A 86 -15.31 -3.31 32.77
N GLY A 87 -15.85 -3.04 31.57
CA GLY A 87 -15.28 -3.49 30.29
C GLY A 87 -16.04 -4.64 29.62
N SER A 88 -17.02 -5.26 30.27
CA SER A 88 -17.76 -6.40 29.70
C SER A 88 -18.91 -5.99 28.77
N GLU A 89 -19.16 -4.69 28.60
CA GLU A 89 -20.21 -4.16 27.74
C GLU A 89 -19.69 -2.93 26.98
N VAL A 90 -19.64 -3.01 25.66
CA VAL A 90 -19.11 -1.94 24.79
C VAL A 90 -20.18 -1.54 23.78
N HIS A 91 -20.57 -0.26 23.80
CA HIS A 91 -21.54 0.34 22.87
C HIS A 91 -20.82 0.99 21.71
N LEU A 92 -21.14 0.57 20.50
CA LEU A 92 -20.58 1.12 19.27
C LEU A 92 -21.45 2.28 18.74
N SER A 93 -20.86 3.07 17.84
CA SER A 93 -21.51 4.22 17.22
C SER A 93 -22.61 3.87 16.23
N ASP A 94 -22.59 2.67 15.68
CA ASP A 94 -23.62 2.10 14.80
C ASP A 94 -24.82 1.51 15.56
N GLY A 95 -24.75 1.48 16.90
CA GLY A 95 -25.78 0.94 17.78
C GLY A 95 -25.54 -0.51 18.21
N ASP A 96 -24.48 -1.16 17.71
CA ASP A 96 -24.14 -2.52 18.13
C ASP A 96 -23.62 -2.55 19.58
N LEU A 97 -23.90 -3.68 20.23
CA LEU A 97 -23.50 -3.98 21.60
C LEU A 97 -22.56 -5.19 21.60
N LEU A 98 -21.33 -5.00 22.05
CA LEU A 98 -20.34 -6.06 22.16
C LEU A 98 -20.10 -6.45 23.63
N HIS A 99 -19.79 -7.73 23.85
CA HIS A 99 -19.46 -8.29 25.16
C HIS A 99 -18.08 -8.95 25.16
N PRO A 100 -16.99 -8.16 25.11
CA PRO A 100 -15.64 -8.70 25.11
C PRO A 100 -15.18 -9.14 26.51
N ASP A 101 -14.39 -10.22 26.56
CA ASP A 101 -13.66 -10.64 27.76
C ASP A 101 -12.37 -9.82 27.96
N MET A 102 -11.89 -9.18 26.88
CA MET A 102 -10.67 -8.39 26.85
C MET A 102 -10.77 -7.28 25.79
N ILE A 103 -10.34 -6.06 26.13
CA ILE A 103 -10.28 -4.92 25.22
C ILE A 103 -8.82 -4.44 25.09
N LEU A 104 -8.34 -4.30 23.87
CA LEU A 104 -7.02 -3.74 23.56
C LEU A 104 -7.17 -2.44 22.77
N PHE A 105 -6.41 -1.42 23.17
CA PHE A 105 -6.34 -0.14 22.48
C PHE A 105 -5.06 -0.09 21.65
N ALA A 106 -5.21 0.00 20.33
CA ALA A 106 -4.17 0.10 19.32
C ALA A 106 -4.43 1.29 18.39
N THR A 107 -4.82 2.44 18.97
CA THR A 107 -5.31 3.64 18.26
C THR A 107 -4.21 4.64 17.89
N GLY A 108 -2.98 4.16 17.70
CA GLY A 108 -1.82 5.01 17.41
C GLY A 108 -1.06 5.48 18.65
N VAL A 109 -0.06 6.34 18.42
CA VAL A 109 0.88 6.84 19.43
C VAL A 109 1.03 8.35 19.30
N ALA A 110 1.41 9.00 20.40
CA ALA A 110 1.73 10.43 20.42
C ALA A 110 3.17 10.64 20.92
N PRO A 111 3.86 11.71 20.46
CA PRO A 111 5.18 12.07 20.96
C PRO A 111 5.20 12.26 22.49
N ASN A 112 6.13 11.62 23.19
CA ASN A 112 6.30 11.79 24.63
C ASN A 112 7.08 13.08 24.96
N ASN A 113 6.40 14.22 24.86
CA ASN A 113 7.00 15.56 24.90
C ASN A 113 6.66 16.39 26.16
N GLU A 114 6.07 15.76 27.19
CA GLU A 114 5.56 16.47 28.38
C GLU A 114 6.60 17.36 29.07
N ILE A 115 7.85 16.91 29.13
CA ILE A 115 8.96 17.63 29.79
C ILE A 115 9.60 18.67 28.83
N ILE A 116 9.38 18.52 27.53
CA ILE A 116 10.15 19.18 26.46
C ILE A 116 9.63 20.59 26.20
N GLN A 117 8.31 20.80 26.27
CA GLN A 117 7.71 22.12 26.05
C GLN A 117 8.21 23.14 27.07
N SER A 118 8.35 22.73 28.34
CA SER A 118 8.83 23.59 29.42
C SER A 118 10.31 24.00 29.26
N ALA A 119 11.08 23.24 28.48
CA ALA A 119 12.51 23.49 28.26
C ALA A 119 12.79 24.49 27.11
N GLY A 120 11.76 24.95 26.38
CA GLY A 120 11.93 25.87 25.26
C GLY A 120 12.44 25.22 23.96
N ILE A 121 12.29 23.89 23.84
CA ILE A 121 12.63 23.14 22.63
C ILE A 121 11.54 23.36 21.58
N SER A 122 11.94 23.68 20.35
CA SER A 122 11.02 23.89 19.23
C SER A 122 10.34 22.59 18.82
N MET A 123 9.02 22.66 18.63
CA MET A 123 8.19 21.55 18.20
C MET A 123 7.26 21.98 17.07
N ASN A 124 6.86 21.04 16.22
CA ASN A 124 5.81 21.27 15.24
C ASN A 124 4.42 21.23 15.90
N GLU A 125 3.37 21.45 15.11
CA GLU A 125 1.97 21.46 15.59
C GLU A 125 1.49 20.11 16.13
N HIS A 126 2.15 19.01 15.75
CA HIS A 126 1.89 17.65 16.26
C HIS A 126 2.72 17.30 17.49
N GLY A 127 3.49 18.24 18.03
CA GLY A 127 4.31 18.04 19.23
C GLY A 127 5.62 17.27 18.99
N GLN A 128 6.04 17.10 17.75
CA GLN A 128 7.31 16.46 17.42
C GLN A 128 8.45 17.47 17.53
N ILE A 129 9.61 17.02 18.02
CA ILE A 129 10.80 17.85 18.17
C ILE A 129 11.42 18.11 16.80
N ILE A 130 11.55 19.38 16.46
CA ILE A 130 12.19 19.78 15.20
C ILE A 130 13.70 19.64 15.34
N VAL A 131 14.30 18.82 14.49
CA VAL A 131 15.76 18.65 14.45
C VAL A 131 16.35 19.00 13.08
N ASN A 132 17.61 19.45 13.08
CA ASN A 132 18.36 19.63 11.83
C ASN A 132 18.99 18.32 11.33
N ASN A 133 19.76 18.39 10.24
CA ASN A 133 20.47 17.24 9.65
C ASN A 133 21.62 16.69 10.53
N GLN A 134 21.93 17.31 11.66
CA GLN A 134 22.83 16.79 12.69
C GLN A 134 22.07 16.21 13.89
N LEU A 135 20.73 16.06 13.79
CA LEU A 135 19.85 15.59 14.86
C LEU A 135 19.84 16.51 16.10
N LYS A 136 20.26 17.77 15.92
CA LYS A 136 20.26 18.80 16.97
C LYS A 136 18.91 19.49 17.04
N THR A 137 18.47 19.77 18.27
CA THR A 137 17.35 20.70 18.52
C THR A 137 17.80 22.16 18.33
N ASN A 138 16.91 23.11 18.63
CA ASN A 138 17.27 24.53 18.72
C ASN A 138 18.19 24.87 19.91
N LEU A 139 18.39 23.95 20.86
CA LEU A 139 19.30 24.12 21.99
C LEU A 139 20.65 23.42 21.71
N PRO A 140 21.81 24.11 21.86
CA PRO A 140 23.10 23.62 21.35
C PRO A 140 23.56 22.25 21.83
N ASP A 141 23.24 21.91 23.08
CA ASP A 141 23.70 20.70 23.77
C ASP A 141 22.62 19.60 23.83
N ILE A 142 21.48 19.80 23.17
CA ILE A 142 20.35 18.85 23.19
C ILE A 142 20.08 18.33 21.78
N PHE A 143 20.05 17.00 21.69
CA PHE A 143 19.77 16.23 20.49
C PHE A 143 18.51 15.39 20.71
N ALA A 144 17.84 15.02 19.62
CA ALA A 144 16.68 14.14 19.65
C ALA A 144 16.69 13.16 18.49
N ILE A 145 16.20 11.94 18.73
CA ILE A 145 16.10 10.84 17.77
C ILE A 145 14.82 10.03 18.01
N GLY A 146 14.47 9.19 17.05
CA GLY A 146 13.35 8.26 17.13
C GLY A 146 12.00 8.91 16.90
N ASP A 147 10.94 8.23 17.32
CA ASP A 147 9.55 8.55 17.01
C ASP A 147 9.09 9.94 17.48
N ILE A 148 9.86 10.60 18.34
CA ILE A 148 9.56 11.93 18.86
C ILE A 148 9.95 13.07 17.91
N ILE A 149 10.76 12.82 16.88
CA ILE A 149 11.31 13.88 16.04
C ILE A 149 10.49 14.13 14.77
N GLU A 150 10.47 15.39 14.36
CA GLU A 150 10.23 15.80 12.98
C GLU A 150 11.58 15.90 12.27
N THR A 151 11.72 15.22 11.14
CA THR A 151 12.91 15.26 10.29
C THR A 151 12.50 15.58 8.86
N THR A 152 13.39 15.38 7.89
CA THR A 152 13.13 15.71 6.48
C THR A 152 12.88 14.43 5.67
N SER A 153 11.87 14.44 4.81
CA SER A 153 11.66 13.38 3.81
C SER A 153 12.80 13.38 2.79
N VAL A 154 13.38 12.21 2.53
CA VAL A 154 14.39 12.06 1.46
C VAL A 154 13.78 12.33 0.08
N ILE A 155 12.47 12.13 -0.07
CA ILE A 155 11.75 12.15 -1.35
C ILE A 155 11.29 13.57 -1.67
N THR A 156 10.61 14.23 -0.74
CA THR A 156 10.00 15.56 -0.98
C THR A 156 10.78 16.71 -0.39
N HIS A 157 11.78 16.42 0.46
CA HIS A 157 12.51 17.41 1.25
C HIS A 157 11.63 18.27 2.17
N GLN A 158 10.38 17.83 2.42
CA GLN A 158 9.47 18.44 3.38
C GLN A 158 9.63 17.84 4.77
N PRO A 159 9.22 18.54 5.83
CA PRO A 159 9.16 17.99 7.18
C PRO A 159 8.30 16.71 7.24
N THR A 160 8.72 15.73 8.05
CA THR A 160 8.04 14.44 8.16
C THR A 160 8.30 13.76 9.52
N PRO A 161 7.32 13.04 10.09
CA PRO A 161 7.52 12.18 11.25
C PRO A 161 8.48 11.02 10.96
N SER A 162 9.35 10.67 11.91
CA SER A 162 10.20 9.46 11.81
C SER A 162 9.71 8.34 12.74
N MET A 163 8.64 7.64 12.37
CA MET A 163 7.90 6.70 13.25
C MET A 163 8.27 5.22 13.05
N LEU A 164 9.55 4.89 12.82
CA LEU A 164 9.98 3.51 12.61
C LEU A 164 11.26 3.17 13.37
N SER A 165 11.27 1.98 13.96
CA SER A 165 12.41 1.46 14.75
C SER A 165 13.72 1.41 13.96
N SER A 166 13.66 1.10 12.66
CA SER A 166 14.83 1.09 11.76
C SER A 166 15.42 2.49 11.54
N ALA A 167 14.58 3.54 11.54
CA ALA A 167 15.04 4.93 11.48
C ALA A 167 15.63 5.35 12.84
N ALA A 168 14.95 5.04 13.95
CA ALA A 168 15.43 5.34 15.30
C ALA A 168 16.82 4.73 15.59
N ASN A 169 17.02 3.45 15.23
CA ASN A 169 18.32 2.79 15.40
C ASN A 169 19.42 3.45 14.56
N ARG A 170 19.14 3.77 13.29
CA ARG A 170 20.10 4.46 12.42
C ARG A 170 20.46 5.84 12.95
N GLN A 171 19.47 6.59 13.45
CA GLN A 171 19.68 7.90 14.05
C GLN A 171 20.55 7.81 15.31
N GLY A 172 20.31 6.83 16.18
CA GLY A 172 21.12 6.63 17.39
C GLY A 172 22.58 6.31 17.09
N HIS A 173 22.84 5.37 16.18
CA HIS A 173 24.20 5.05 15.73
C HIS A 173 24.89 6.26 15.10
N LEU A 174 24.21 6.94 14.18
CA LEU A 174 24.72 8.11 13.51
C LEU A 174 25.01 9.26 14.47
N LEU A 175 24.11 9.50 15.44
CA LEU A 175 24.27 10.56 16.43
C LEU A 175 25.53 10.34 17.28
N ALA A 176 25.83 9.09 17.65
CA ALA A 176 27.03 8.76 18.39
C ALA A 176 28.30 9.22 17.65
N ASP A 177 28.38 8.98 16.34
CA ASP A 177 29.50 9.43 15.52
C ASP A 177 29.54 10.97 15.38
N ILE A 178 28.39 11.60 15.17
CA ILE A 178 28.26 13.07 15.04
C ILE A 178 28.76 13.77 16.31
N VAL A 179 28.36 13.30 17.49
CA VAL A 179 28.77 13.87 18.78
C VAL A 179 30.28 13.71 19.01
N ASN A 180 30.89 12.67 18.44
CA ASN A 180 32.34 12.44 18.47
C ASN A 180 33.11 13.20 17.36
N GLY A 181 32.44 14.09 16.61
CA GLY A 181 33.08 14.95 15.62
C GLY A 181 33.22 14.32 14.23
N ALA A 182 32.59 13.17 13.96
CA ALA A 182 32.52 12.63 12.61
C ALA A 182 31.69 13.57 11.71
N PRO A 183 32.09 13.80 10.45
CA PRO A 183 31.43 14.74 9.55
C PRO A 183 30.18 14.14 8.88
N PHE A 184 29.39 13.37 9.64
CA PHE A 184 28.18 12.73 9.12
C PHE A 184 26.93 13.60 9.31
N THR A 185 25.93 13.35 8.48
CA THR A 185 24.61 13.99 8.55
C THR A 185 23.52 12.95 8.32
N TYR A 186 22.38 13.16 8.98
CA TYR A 186 21.18 12.38 8.73
C TYR A 186 20.55 12.87 7.43
N ARG A 187 20.49 11.98 6.44
CA ARG A 187 19.98 12.30 5.09
C ARG A 187 18.46 12.48 5.05
N GLY A 188 17.77 12.10 6.12
CA GLY A 188 16.33 12.16 6.21
C GLY A 188 15.67 10.78 6.29
N TYR A 189 14.36 10.80 6.26
CA TYR A 189 13.49 9.64 6.41
C TYR A 189 12.88 9.24 5.07
N ILE A 190 12.93 7.94 4.77
CA ILE A 190 12.32 7.35 3.55
C ILE A 190 10.95 6.74 3.87
N GLY A 191 10.75 6.22 5.09
CA GLY A 191 9.55 5.48 5.47
C GLY A 191 9.43 4.15 4.74
N ALA A 192 10.16 3.12 5.18
CA ALA A 192 10.06 1.76 4.65
C ALA A 192 9.58 0.80 5.74
N GLY A 193 8.34 0.33 5.62
CA GLY A 193 7.68 -0.52 6.61
C GLY A 193 7.22 -1.85 6.03
N VAL A 194 7.05 -2.84 6.91
CA VAL A 194 6.56 -4.17 6.56
C VAL A 194 5.75 -4.71 7.72
N ALA A 195 4.67 -5.41 7.41
CA ALA A 195 3.78 -6.07 8.36
C ALA A 195 3.45 -7.48 7.87
N LYS A 196 3.41 -8.43 8.81
CA LYS A 196 2.86 -9.76 8.57
C LYS A 196 1.38 -9.74 8.94
N ILE A 197 0.55 -10.28 8.05
CA ILE A 197 -0.90 -10.34 8.19
C ILE A 197 -1.35 -11.73 7.76
N PHE A 198 -1.40 -12.66 8.71
CA PHE A 198 -1.58 -14.09 8.47
C PHE A 198 -0.54 -14.61 7.48
N ASN A 199 -0.96 -15.18 6.33
CA ASN A 199 -0.04 -15.61 5.29
C ASN A 199 0.36 -14.48 4.33
N TYR A 200 -0.21 -13.28 4.46
CA TYR A 200 0.21 -12.12 3.69
C TYR A 200 1.38 -11.39 4.34
N THR A 201 2.22 -10.84 3.50
CA THR A 201 3.11 -9.74 3.82
C THR A 201 2.53 -8.49 3.14
N ALA A 202 2.36 -7.41 3.90
CA ALA A 202 2.10 -6.08 3.36
C ALA A 202 3.33 -5.21 3.63
N SER A 203 3.79 -4.44 2.65
CA SER A 203 4.97 -3.60 2.81
C SER A 203 4.87 -2.35 1.96
N TYR A 204 5.46 -1.26 2.44
CA TYR A 204 5.47 0.03 1.76
C TYR A 204 6.84 0.69 1.87
N VAL A 205 7.12 1.57 0.91
CA VAL A 205 8.24 2.49 0.95
C VAL A 205 7.86 3.85 0.37
N GLY A 206 8.34 4.93 0.98
CA GLY A 206 8.08 6.28 0.53
C GLY A 206 6.71 6.77 0.95
N LEU A 207 6.11 7.60 0.10
CA LEU A 207 4.84 8.27 0.37
C LEU A 207 3.67 7.45 -0.18
N THR A 208 2.59 7.39 0.60
CA THR A 208 1.28 6.90 0.17
C THR A 208 0.45 8.02 -0.44
N GLU A 209 -0.69 7.71 -1.07
CA GLU A 209 -1.53 8.76 -1.67
C GLU A 209 -2.11 9.72 -0.63
N HIS A 210 -2.50 9.23 0.55
CA HIS A 210 -2.97 10.11 1.61
C HIS A 210 -1.87 11.06 2.09
N GLN A 211 -0.63 10.58 2.26
CA GLN A 211 0.51 11.42 2.64
C GLN A 211 0.83 12.48 1.58
N LEU A 212 0.69 12.14 0.30
CA LEU A 212 0.86 13.12 -0.79
C LEU A 212 -0.23 14.19 -0.76
N LYS A 213 -1.49 13.79 -0.54
CA LYS A 213 -2.63 14.71 -0.39
C LYS A 213 -2.44 15.65 0.80
N ASP A 214 -2.06 15.12 1.96
CA ASP A 214 -1.80 15.89 3.17
C ASP A 214 -0.64 16.88 2.97
N ALA A 215 0.37 16.50 2.19
CA ALA A 215 1.48 17.37 1.81
C ALA A 215 1.16 18.36 0.67
N GLY A 216 -0.06 18.35 0.12
CA GLY A 216 -0.48 19.21 -1.00
C GLY A 216 0.18 18.85 -2.34
N ILE A 217 0.72 17.63 -2.48
CA ILE A 217 1.39 17.15 -3.69
C ILE A 217 0.36 16.43 -4.56
N THR A 218 -0.02 17.06 -5.68
CA THR A 218 -1.03 16.53 -6.61
C THR A 218 -0.47 16.08 -7.96
N ASN A 219 0.78 16.41 -8.27
CA ASN A 219 1.42 16.09 -9.55
C ASN A 219 2.01 14.67 -9.55
N TYR A 220 1.16 13.67 -9.38
CA TYR A 220 1.57 12.26 -9.37
C TYR A 220 0.60 11.37 -10.14
N LYS A 221 1.13 10.24 -10.61
CA LYS A 221 0.34 9.12 -11.14
C LYS A 221 0.56 7.88 -10.30
N THR A 222 -0.38 6.95 -10.41
CA THR A 222 -0.28 5.64 -9.80
C THR A 222 -0.53 4.54 -10.83
N ILE A 223 0.14 3.41 -10.61
CA ILE A 223 -0.17 2.15 -11.28
C ILE A 223 -0.40 1.07 -10.23
N PHE A 224 -1.21 0.09 -10.59
CA PHE A 224 -1.43 -1.11 -9.79
C PHE A 224 -1.30 -2.33 -10.70
N ILE A 225 -0.41 -3.26 -10.34
CA ILE A 225 -0.14 -4.48 -11.10
C ILE A 225 -0.25 -5.71 -10.19
N THR A 226 -0.66 -6.84 -10.78
CA THR A 226 -0.79 -8.13 -10.07
C THR A 226 0.05 -9.22 -10.74
N PRO A 227 1.39 -9.10 -10.81
CA PRO A 227 2.26 -10.15 -11.35
C PRO A 227 2.27 -11.41 -10.46
N PHE A 228 2.91 -12.46 -10.95
CA PHE A 228 3.32 -13.56 -10.06
C PHE A 228 4.58 -13.14 -9.29
N ASP A 229 4.73 -13.64 -8.07
CA ASP A 229 5.90 -13.41 -7.24
C ASP A 229 7.17 -14.09 -7.81
N HIS A 230 7.01 -15.20 -8.53
CA HIS A 230 8.05 -15.87 -9.29
C HIS A 230 7.47 -16.58 -10.54
N ALA A 231 8.28 -17.39 -11.25
CA ALA A 231 7.86 -18.02 -12.49
C ALA A 231 6.60 -18.87 -12.30
N ASN A 232 5.52 -18.55 -13.03
CA ASN A 232 4.20 -19.16 -12.84
C ASN A 232 4.14 -20.68 -13.08
N PHE A 233 5.08 -21.24 -13.82
CA PHE A 233 5.20 -22.67 -14.07
C PHE A 233 5.93 -23.42 -12.94
N TYR A 234 6.59 -22.68 -12.03
CA TYR A 234 7.24 -23.26 -10.88
C TYR A 234 6.23 -23.42 -9.72
N PRO A 235 6.28 -24.52 -8.95
CA PRO A 235 5.32 -24.76 -7.88
C PRO A 235 5.33 -23.67 -6.80
N GLY A 236 4.14 -23.29 -6.33
CA GLY A 236 3.98 -22.31 -5.25
C GLY A 236 3.91 -20.85 -5.70
N ALA A 237 3.89 -20.58 -7.01
CA ALA A 237 3.71 -19.21 -7.52
C ALA A 237 2.35 -18.63 -7.09
N THR A 238 2.41 -17.48 -6.45
CA THR A 238 1.26 -16.72 -5.95
C THR A 238 1.23 -15.35 -6.61
N ARG A 239 0.13 -14.62 -6.45
CA ARG A 239 0.05 -13.24 -6.95
C ARG A 239 0.69 -12.30 -5.94
N LEU A 240 1.45 -11.35 -6.46
CA LEU A 240 1.96 -10.20 -5.74
C LEU A 240 1.25 -8.98 -6.30
N ASN A 241 0.60 -8.19 -5.45
CA ASN A 241 -0.07 -6.95 -5.84
C ASN A 241 0.86 -5.79 -5.51
N LEU A 242 1.17 -4.95 -6.49
CA LEU A 242 2.12 -3.85 -6.34
C LEU A 242 1.50 -2.57 -6.87
N LYS A 243 1.47 -1.56 -6.00
CA LYS A 243 1.19 -0.17 -6.32
C LYS A 243 2.50 0.61 -6.41
N LEU A 244 2.66 1.40 -7.46
CA LEU A 244 3.77 2.34 -7.61
C LEU A 244 3.22 3.75 -7.78
N ILE A 245 3.82 4.71 -7.10
CA ILE A 245 3.44 6.13 -7.12
C ILE A 245 4.64 6.93 -7.60
N PHE A 246 4.44 7.78 -8.61
CA PHE A 246 5.53 8.53 -9.24
C PHE A 246 5.06 9.90 -9.76
N GLU A 247 5.99 10.84 -9.84
CA GLU A 247 5.76 12.18 -10.37
C GLU A 247 5.49 12.13 -11.88
N GLU A 248 4.43 12.82 -12.33
CA GLU A 248 3.96 12.76 -13.72
C GLU A 248 4.98 13.31 -14.72
N GLU A 249 5.67 14.40 -14.37
CA GLU A 249 6.56 15.08 -15.32
C GLU A 249 7.92 14.40 -15.46
N THR A 250 8.47 13.88 -14.36
CA THR A 250 9.86 13.41 -14.32
C THR A 250 9.97 11.89 -14.21
N GLY A 251 8.88 11.21 -13.83
CA GLY A 251 8.93 9.79 -13.47
C GLY A 251 9.65 9.51 -12.15
N LYS A 252 9.96 10.53 -11.34
CA LYS A 252 10.55 10.35 -10.00
C LYS A 252 9.65 9.46 -9.15
N ILE A 253 10.21 8.41 -8.56
CA ILE A 253 9.46 7.49 -7.70
C ILE A 253 9.17 8.20 -6.36
N LEU A 254 7.89 8.31 -6.01
CA LEU A 254 7.42 8.94 -4.77
C LEU A 254 7.11 7.92 -3.68
N GLY A 255 6.75 6.70 -4.07
CA GLY A 255 6.52 5.61 -3.15
C GLY A 255 6.03 4.35 -3.86
N GLY A 256 5.87 3.28 -3.09
CA GLY A 256 5.27 2.05 -3.56
C GLY A 256 4.83 1.18 -2.41
N GLN A 257 3.84 0.33 -2.69
CA GLN A 257 3.21 -0.55 -1.72
C GLN A 257 2.98 -1.90 -2.38
N ALA A 258 3.09 -2.97 -1.61
CA ALA A 258 2.79 -4.30 -2.11
C ALA A 258 2.19 -5.20 -1.04
N VAL A 259 1.35 -6.13 -1.48
CA VAL A 259 0.74 -7.16 -0.64
C VAL A 259 0.62 -8.48 -1.40
N GLY A 260 0.88 -9.58 -0.69
CA GLY A 260 0.84 -10.93 -1.22
C GLY A 260 1.50 -11.93 -0.28
N GLU A 261 1.49 -13.21 -0.64
CA GLU A 261 2.03 -14.27 0.23
C GLU A 261 3.56 -14.31 0.23
N HIS A 262 4.17 -13.99 -0.91
CA HIS A 262 5.59 -14.19 -1.14
C HIS A 262 6.24 -13.02 -1.89
N GLY A 263 7.51 -12.77 -1.56
CA GLY A 263 8.38 -11.86 -2.30
C GLY A 263 8.03 -10.38 -2.23
N VAL A 264 7.13 -9.96 -1.34
CA VAL A 264 6.70 -8.56 -1.15
C VAL A 264 7.82 -7.71 -0.56
N ASP A 265 8.41 -8.18 0.54
CA ASP A 265 9.55 -7.58 1.23
C ASP A 265 10.74 -7.36 0.29
N LYS A 266 11.04 -8.34 -0.57
CA LYS A 266 12.08 -8.22 -1.60
C LYS A 266 11.86 -7.02 -2.51
N ARG A 267 10.65 -6.87 -3.08
CA ARG A 267 10.35 -5.81 -4.06
C ARG A 267 10.31 -4.44 -3.40
N ILE A 268 9.76 -4.34 -2.20
CA ILE A 268 9.75 -3.07 -1.48
C ILE A 268 11.16 -2.69 -1.00
N GLY A 269 11.99 -3.67 -0.62
CA GLY A 269 13.41 -3.46 -0.33
C GLY A 269 14.19 -2.95 -1.54
N GLU A 270 14.03 -3.59 -2.70
CA GLU A 270 14.65 -3.16 -3.96
C GLU A 270 14.15 -1.77 -4.39
N LEU A 271 12.85 -1.49 -4.25
CA LEU A 271 12.28 -0.18 -4.53
C LEU A 271 12.80 0.90 -3.58
N SER A 272 13.04 0.56 -2.30
CA SER A 272 13.68 1.46 -1.34
C SER A 272 15.09 1.85 -1.76
N VAL A 273 15.86 0.90 -2.31
CA VAL A 273 17.19 1.18 -2.88
C VAL A 273 17.06 2.07 -4.12
N ALA A 274 16.10 1.79 -5.01
CA ALA A 274 15.86 2.62 -6.20
C ALA A 274 15.52 4.08 -5.85
N ILE A 275 14.61 4.29 -4.89
CA ILE A 275 14.26 5.63 -4.37
C ILE A 275 15.49 6.30 -3.75
N THR A 276 16.26 5.58 -2.93
CA THR A 276 17.49 6.09 -2.31
C THR A 276 18.54 6.49 -3.36
N GLY A 277 18.59 5.74 -4.46
CA GLY A 277 19.48 5.98 -5.61
C GLY A 277 19.01 7.07 -6.56
N ASN A 278 17.87 7.72 -6.29
CA ASN A 278 17.20 8.68 -7.18
C ASN A 278 16.88 8.11 -8.56
N LEU A 279 16.59 6.81 -8.64
CA LEU A 279 16.09 6.20 -9.86
C LEU A 279 14.64 6.64 -10.13
N THR A 280 14.29 6.67 -11.40
CA THR A 280 12.96 7.00 -11.91
C THR A 280 12.25 5.74 -12.39
N VAL A 281 10.97 5.85 -12.73
CA VAL A 281 10.23 4.77 -13.38
C VAL A 281 10.82 4.35 -14.74
N PHE A 282 11.62 5.23 -15.37
CA PHE A 282 12.33 4.93 -16.61
C PHE A 282 13.52 3.99 -16.41
N ASP A 283 14.09 3.95 -15.20
CA ASP A 283 15.24 3.10 -14.86
C ASP A 283 14.80 1.71 -14.38
N LEU A 284 13.56 1.57 -13.86
CA LEU A 284 13.04 0.29 -13.35
C LEU A 284 13.09 -0.87 -14.38
N PRO A 285 12.81 -0.68 -15.68
CA PRO A 285 12.98 -1.73 -16.68
C PRO A 285 14.40 -2.26 -16.85
N ASP A 286 15.40 -1.42 -16.56
CA ASP A 286 16.83 -1.71 -16.78
C ASP A 286 17.50 -2.34 -15.54
N LEU A 287 16.77 -2.45 -14.43
CA LEU A 287 17.27 -3.16 -13.24
C LEU A 287 17.49 -4.64 -13.54
N GLU A 288 18.76 -5.06 -13.51
CA GLU A 288 19.15 -6.47 -13.59
C GLU A 288 19.01 -7.13 -12.21
N LEU A 289 17.85 -7.75 -11.98
CA LEU A 289 17.53 -8.44 -10.73
C LEU A 289 17.77 -9.95 -10.83
N PRO A 290 18.23 -10.62 -9.75
CA PRO A 290 18.49 -12.06 -9.77
C PRO A 290 17.27 -12.89 -10.20
N TYR A 291 17.48 -13.75 -11.19
CA TYR A 291 16.44 -14.64 -11.71
C TYR A 291 16.88 -16.11 -11.70
N SER A 292 16.04 -16.93 -11.07
CA SER A 292 15.76 -18.29 -11.52
C SER A 292 14.29 -18.62 -11.16
N PRO A 293 13.68 -19.67 -11.74
CA PRO A 293 12.25 -19.93 -11.58
C PRO A 293 11.68 -19.89 -10.15
N PRO A 294 12.39 -20.36 -9.10
CA PRO A 294 11.89 -20.33 -7.73
C PRO A 294 11.86 -18.94 -7.06
N TYR A 295 12.51 -17.91 -7.64
CA TYR A 295 12.75 -16.64 -6.94
C TYR A 295 12.19 -15.40 -7.64
N SER A 296 12.05 -15.44 -8.97
CA SER A 296 11.48 -14.34 -9.74
C SER A 296 10.97 -14.80 -11.10
N THR A 297 10.50 -13.85 -11.90
CA THR A 297 10.16 -13.95 -13.31
C THR A 297 11.30 -13.36 -14.16
N THR A 298 11.32 -13.66 -15.46
CA THR A 298 12.35 -13.11 -16.38
C THR A 298 12.30 -11.58 -16.51
N ARG A 299 11.13 -11.00 -16.23
CA ARG A 299 10.95 -9.58 -15.94
C ARG A 299 10.36 -9.52 -14.54
N ASP A 300 11.13 -9.07 -13.55
CA ASP A 300 10.65 -8.97 -12.18
C ASP A 300 9.42 -8.04 -12.10
N PRO A 301 8.50 -8.23 -11.15
CA PRO A 301 7.46 -7.25 -10.81
C PRO A 301 7.90 -5.78 -10.89
N LEU A 302 9.09 -5.40 -10.44
CA LEU A 302 9.58 -4.02 -10.55
C LEU A 302 9.86 -3.59 -11.99
N ASN A 303 10.43 -4.46 -12.83
CA ASN A 303 10.60 -4.15 -14.25
C ASN A 303 9.23 -3.97 -14.93
N ILE A 304 8.27 -4.84 -14.61
CA ILE A 304 6.89 -4.76 -15.13
C ILE A 304 6.24 -3.43 -14.72
N ALA A 305 6.37 -3.03 -13.45
CA ALA A 305 5.87 -1.74 -12.96
C ALA A 305 6.47 -0.56 -13.73
N GLY A 306 7.79 -0.57 -13.98
CA GLY A 306 8.46 0.41 -14.84
C GLY A 306 7.86 0.50 -16.23
N TYR A 307 7.71 -0.65 -16.93
CA TYR A 307 7.09 -0.67 -18.26
C TYR A 307 5.67 -0.11 -18.26
N VAL A 308 4.85 -0.43 -17.25
CA VAL A 308 3.47 0.06 -17.16
C VAL A 308 3.43 1.56 -16.87
N ALA A 309 4.28 2.04 -15.96
CA ALA A 309 4.41 3.47 -15.66
C ALA A 309 4.84 4.29 -16.89
N ILE A 310 5.87 3.83 -17.62
CA ILE A 310 6.33 4.49 -18.87
C ILE A 310 5.22 4.52 -19.92
N ASN A 311 4.47 3.43 -20.08
CA ASN A 311 3.35 3.40 -21.03
C ASN A 311 2.25 4.40 -20.65
N GLN A 312 1.98 4.57 -19.36
CA GLN A 312 1.02 5.55 -18.84
C GLN A 312 1.52 6.99 -19.08
N LEU A 313 2.79 7.27 -18.82
CA LEU A 313 3.40 8.59 -19.08
C LEU A 313 3.41 8.96 -20.56
N ASN A 314 3.68 7.98 -21.43
CA ASN A 314 3.71 8.19 -22.87
C ASN A 314 2.32 8.20 -23.53
N ASN A 315 1.23 8.04 -22.76
CA ASN A 315 -0.13 7.89 -23.27
C ASN A 315 -0.23 6.86 -24.42
N THR A 316 0.50 5.74 -24.29
CA THR A 316 0.66 4.77 -25.39
C THR A 316 -0.64 4.04 -25.74
N VAL A 317 -1.54 3.92 -24.76
CA VAL A 317 -2.90 3.40 -24.89
C VAL A 317 -3.81 4.24 -24.02
N GLU A 318 -4.89 4.77 -24.59
CA GLU A 318 -5.89 5.55 -23.85
C GLU A 318 -6.79 4.65 -22.99
N THR A 319 -7.13 5.12 -21.80
CA THR A 319 -8.02 4.45 -20.85
C THR A 319 -9.22 5.33 -20.53
N ILE A 320 -10.38 4.73 -20.25
CA ILE A 320 -11.60 5.42 -19.83
C ILE A 320 -12.30 4.61 -18.73
N LYS A 321 -12.77 5.27 -17.67
CA LYS A 321 -13.58 4.57 -16.66
C LYS A 321 -14.95 4.23 -17.24
N ALA A 322 -15.49 3.07 -16.92
CA ALA A 322 -16.84 2.70 -17.37
C ALA A 322 -17.90 3.73 -16.97
N SER A 323 -17.76 4.36 -15.80
CA SER A 323 -18.65 5.42 -15.31
C SER A 323 -18.54 6.73 -16.10
N GLU A 324 -17.48 6.94 -16.87
CA GLU A 324 -17.22 8.15 -17.65
C GLU A 324 -17.69 8.03 -19.10
N LEU A 325 -18.11 6.84 -19.54
CA LEU A 325 -18.65 6.63 -20.88
C LEU A 325 -19.97 7.39 -21.06
N THR A 326 -20.04 8.17 -22.14
CA THR A 326 -21.25 8.89 -22.52
C THR A 326 -22.33 7.94 -23.07
N GLN A 327 -23.59 8.37 -23.01
CA GLN A 327 -24.69 7.61 -23.63
C GLN A 327 -24.50 7.43 -25.15
N GLU A 328 -23.80 8.36 -25.80
CA GLU A 328 -23.46 8.25 -27.22
C GLU A 328 -22.41 7.17 -27.48
N GLU A 329 -21.35 7.10 -26.65
CA GLU A 329 -20.33 6.06 -26.72
C GLU A 329 -20.89 4.67 -26.40
N LEU A 330 -21.76 4.56 -25.39
CA LEU A 330 -22.44 3.30 -25.07
C LEU A 330 -23.30 2.80 -26.24
N LYS A 331 -23.92 3.71 -27.00
CA LYS A 331 -24.78 3.36 -28.13
C LYS A 331 -24.00 3.05 -29.41
N ASN A 332 -22.93 3.81 -29.67
CA ASN A 332 -22.23 3.79 -30.97
C ASN A 332 -20.87 3.09 -30.92
N GLY A 333 -20.31 2.84 -29.72
CA GLY A 333 -19.03 2.18 -29.52
C GLY A 333 -19.05 0.71 -29.93
N PHE A 334 -17.88 0.19 -30.30
CA PHE A 334 -17.66 -1.24 -30.51
C PHE A 334 -16.95 -1.82 -29.29
N PHE A 335 -17.68 -2.60 -28.50
CA PHE A 335 -17.18 -3.17 -27.26
C PHE A 335 -16.62 -4.57 -27.51
N LEU A 336 -15.29 -4.70 -27.42
CA LEU A 336 -14.55 -5.92 -27.72
C LEU A 336 -14.08 -6.60 -26.43
N ASP A 337 -14.64 -7.79 -26.17
CA ASP A 337 -14.16 -8.70 -25.13
C ASP A 337 -13.04 -9.59 -25.70
N ILE A 338 -11.82 -9.47 -25.20
CA ILE A 338 -10.64 -10.22 -25.68
C ILE A 338 -10.35 -11.52 -24.92
N ARG A 339 -11.28 -11.90 -24.05
CA ARG A 339 -11.18 -13.04 -23.14
C ARG A 339 -11.33 -14.36 -23.89
N GLU A 340 -10.64 -15.39 -23.41
CA GLU A 340 -10.81 -16.76 -23.89
C GLU A 340 -12.24 -17.26 -23.58
N THR A 341 -12.79 -18.09 -24.46
CA THR A 341 -14.20 -18.52 -24.41
C THR A 341 -14.53 -19.38 -23.18
N ASP A 342 -13.52 -19.98 -22.54
CA ASP A 342 -13.63 -20.82 -21.34
C ASP A 342 -13.65 -20.02 -20.02
N LYS A 343 -13.35 -18.72 -20.04
CA LYS A 343 -13.31 -17.90 -18.83
C LYS A 343 -14.72 -17.43 -18.44
N PRO A 344 -14.93 -16.91 -17.22
CA PRO A 344 -16.15 -16.19 -16.85
C PRO A 344 -16.14 -14.77 -17.41
N LYS A 345 -17.30 -14.22 -17.79
CA LYS A 345 -17.41 -12.81 -18.20
C LYS A 345 -16.96 -11.91 -17.05
N SER A 346 -16.26 -10.83 -17.36
CA SER A 346 -15.86 -9.81 -16.41
C SER A 346 -16.40 -8.47 -16.89
N GLY A 347 -16.78 -7.62 -15.94
CA GLY A 347 -17.17 -6.25 -16.23
C GLY A 347 -18.67 -5.99 -16.31
N SER A 348 -19.04 -4.71 -16.32
CA SER A 348 -20.43 -4.24 -16.31
C SER A 348 -20.99 -3.98 -17.71
N ILE A 349 -20.12 -3.80 -18.70
CA ILE A 349 -20.51 -3.47 -20.08
C ILE A 349 -20.67 -4.72 -20.93
N GLU A 350 -21.81 -4.81 -21.63
CA GLU A 350 -22.06 -5.88 -22.59
C GLU A 350 -21.20 -5.70 -23.85
N ALA A 351 -20.39 -6.71 -24.17
CA ALA A 351 -19.55 -6.69 -25.34
C ALA A 351 -20.36 -6.87 -26.63
N THR A 352 -20.09 -6.03 -27.63
CA THR A 352 -20.56 -6.22 -29.01
C THR A 352 -20.04 -7.53 -29.58
N LYS A 353 -18.79 -7.90 -29.22
CA LYS A 353 -18.17 -9.12 -29.72
C LYS A 353 -17.11 -9.65 -28.77
N ASN A 354 -16.99 -10.98 -28.72
CA ASN A 354 -15.88 -11.66 -28.05
C ASN A 354 -14.94 -12.26 -29.10
N ILE A 355 -13.69 -11.79 -29.13
CA ILE A 355 -12.62 -12.33 -29.97
C ILE A 355 -11.40 -12.52 -29.08
N PRO A 356 -11.08 -13.76 -28.68
CA PRO A 356 -9.89 -14.06 -27.89
C PRO A 356 -8.62 -13.39 -28.44
N MET A 357 -7.76 -12.88 -27.57
CA MET A 357 -6.55 -12.12 -27.97
C MET A 357 -5.66 -12.90 -28.96
N ASN A 358 -5.54 -14.22 -28.79
CA ASN A 358 -4.78 -15.11 -29.66
C ASN A 358 -5.36 -15.21 -31.10
N GLU A 359 -6.67 -15.00 -31.27
CA GLU A 359 -7.36 -14.99 -32.56
C GLU A 359 -7.49 -13.58 -33.16
N LEU A 360 -7.24 -12.53 -32.37
CA LEU A 360 -7.54 -11.14 -32.74
C LEU A 360 -6.88 -10.69 -34.05
N ARG A 361 -5.65 -11.16 -34.32
CA ARG A 361 -4.92 -10.80 -35.54
C ARG A 361 -5.54 -11.43 -36.78
N ASP A 362 -5.97 -12.68 -36.68
CA ASP A 362 -6.55 -13.44 -37.79
C ASP A 362 -7.98 -13.00 -38.07
N ARG A 363 -8.64 -12.42 -37.07
CA ARG A 363 -10.03 -11.96 -37.11
C ARG A 363 -10.16 -10.42 -37.12
N ILE A 364 -9.12 -9.72 -37.55
CA ILE A 364 -9.07 -8.26 -37.50
C ILE A 364 -10.13 -7.59 -38.38
N ASP A 365 -10.54 -8.24 -39.48
CA ASP A 365 -11.57 -7.74 -40.40
C ASP A 365 -12.97 -7.70 -39.74
N GLU A 366 -13.14 -8.35 -38.60
CA GLU A 366 -14.37 -8.31 -37.80
C GLU A 366 -14.47 -7.07 -36.91
N ILE A 367 -13.38 -6.28 -36.81
CA ILE A 367 -13.31 -5.06 -35.99
C ILE A 367 -13.57 -3.82 -36.87
N PRO A 368 -14.53 -2.95 -36.51
CA PRO A 368 -14.82 -1.77 -37.29
C PRO A 368 -13.68 -0.75 -37.25
N LYS A 369 -13.49 -0.05 -38.38
CA LYS A 369 -12.57 1.10 -38.50
C LYS A 369 -13.30 2.45 -38.49
N ASP A 370 -14.63 2.42 -38.53
CA ASP A 370 -15.51 3.59 -38.70
C ASP A 370 -16.04 4.14 -37.35
N ARG A 371 -15.76 3.47 -36.24
CA ARG A 371 -16.22 3.86 -34.90
C ARG A 371 -15.21 3.49 -33.83
N GLN A 372 -15.34 4.12 -32.67
CA GLN A 372 -14.45 3.91 -31.52
C GLN A 372 -14.54 2.47 -31.00
N VAL A 373 -13.38 1.83 -30.81
CA VAL A 373 -13.28 0.49 -30.19
C VAL A 373 -12.95 0.64 -28.71
N PHE A 374 -13.66 -0.11 -27.89
CA PHE A 374 -13.45 -0.18 -26.44
C PHE A 374 -13.15 -1.62 -26.04
N LEU A 375 -12.08 -1.85 -25.28
CA LEU A 375 -11.72 -3.16 -24.77
C LEU A 375 -12.35 -3.35 -23.39
N THR A 376 -13.26 -4.32 -23.26
CA THR A 376 -14.07 -4.54 -22.04
C THR A 376 -13.48 -5.57 -21.08
N PHE A 377 -12.42 -6.28 -21.47
CA PHE A 377 -11.79 -7.25 -20.57
C PHE A 377 -10.90 -6.54 -19.54
N ARG A 378 -10.76 -7.16 -18.34
CA ARG A 378 -10.00 -6.60 -17.21
C ARG A 378 -8.69 -5.95 -17.63
N LYS A 379 -8.38 -4.78 -17.08
CA LYS A 379 -7.10 -4.09 -17.31
C LYS A 379 -5.94 -5.03 -17.02
N GLY A 380 -4.95 -5.05 -17.92
CA GLY A 380 -3.80 -5.93 -17.80
C GLY A 380 -3.06 -6.13 -19.11
N LEU A 381 -2.08 -7.02 -19.09
CA LEU A 381 -1.17 -7.25 -20.21
C LEU A 381 -1.89 -7.66 -21.51
N ASN A 382 -2.89 -8.54 -21.42
CA ASN A 382 -3.62 -9.00 -22.60
C ASN A 382 -4.41 -7.86 -23.25
N THR A 383 -5.11 -7.07 -22.44
CA THR A 383 -5.91 -5.93 -22.90
C THR A 383 -5.00 -4.85 -23.52
N TYR A 384 -3.86 -4.54 -22.90
CA TYR A 384 -2.83 -3.69 -23.49
C TYR A 384 -2.31 -4.26 -24.83
N THR A 385 -1.97 -5.55 -24.87
CA THR A 385 -1.45 -6.21 -26.07
C THR A 385 -2.47 -6.15 -27.21
N SER A 386 -3.75 -6.39 -26.93
CA SER A 386 -4.84 -6.23 -27.88
C SER A 386 -4.94 -4.80 -28.40
N ALA A 387 -4.86 -3.79 -27.53
CA ALA A 387 -4.85 -2.39 -27.96
C ALA A 387 -3.68 -2.08 -28.91
N ARG A 388 -2.49 -2.64 -28.65
CA ARG A 388 -1.31 -2.49 -29.52
C ARG A 388 -1.46 -3.24 -30.85
N ILE A 389 -2.07 -4.44 -30.85
CA ILE A 389 -2.41 -5.16 -32.09
C ILE A 389 -3.33 -4.29 -32.94
N LEU A 390 -4.44 -3.80 -32.37
CA LEU A 390 -5.40 -2.94 -33.05
C LEU A 390 -4.75 -1.68 -33.62
N ALA A 391 -3.90 -1.00 -32.83
CA ALA A 391 -3.16 0.17 -33.27
C ALA A 391 -2.24 -0.12 -34.48
N GLY A 392 -1.61 -1.30 -34.52
CA GLY A 392 -0.81 -1.75 -35.67
C GLY A 392 -1.62 -1.92 -36.97
N PHE A 393 -2.93 -2.13 -36.88
CA PHE A 393 -3.86 -2.16 -38.01
C PHE A 393 -4.58 -0.83 -38.25
N GLY A 394 -4.15 0.25 -37.57
CA GLY A 394 -4.74 1.58 -37.68
C GLY A 394 -6.09 1.74 -36.95
N ILE A 395 -6.42 0.83 -36.03
CA ILE A 395 -7.65 0.88 -35.22
C ILE A 395 -7.30 1.49 -33.86
N LYS A 396 -7.88 2.65 -33.55
CA LYS A 396 -7.75 3.27 -32.23
C LYS A 396 -8.67 2.56 -31.24
N ALA A 397 -8.10 2.03 -30.17
CA ALA A 397 -8.84 1.35 -29.10
C ALA A 397 -8.56 2.00 -27.75
N MET A 398 -9.61 2.15 -26.94
CA MET A 398 -9.52 2.57 -25.53
C MET A 398 -9.73 1.37 -24.62
N MET A 399 -8.98 1.28 -23.53
CA MET A 399 -9.20 0.26 -22.50
C MET A 399 -10.20 0.78 -21.47
N ILE A 400 -11.21 -0.03 -21.15
CA ILE A 400 -12.15 0.31 -20.08
C ILE A 400 -11.56 -0.06 -18.72
N GLU A 401 -11.72 0.84 -17.76
CA GLU A 401 -11.42 0.62 -16.34
C GLU A 401 -12.73 0.41 -15.56
N GLU A 402 -12.83 -0.73 -14.88
CA GLU A 402 -13.98 -1.17 -14.07
C GLU A 402 -13.53 -1.73 -12.73
#